data_AF-A0A1F6SWC1-F1
#
_entry.id   AF-A0A1F6SWC1-F1
#
_cell.length_a   1.000
_cell.length_b   1.000
_cell.length_c   1.000
_cell.angle_alpha   90.00
_cell.angle_beta   90.00
_cell.angle_gamma   90.00
#
_symmetry.space_group_name_H-M   'P 1'
#
loop_
_entity.id
_entity.type
_entity.pdbx_description
1 polymer ?
#
loop_
_entity_poly.entity_id
_entity_poly.type
_entity_poly.pdbx_seq_one_letter_code
_entity_poly.pdbx_strand_id
1 'polypeptide(L)'
;MDIRHFLEWLGYDWTVFLLTGLTAVGLAMAWIGVLIALLTALGRRQWWWAVALLLTGPVAAIPYGLRHRAEAVYPLRLCVAGLLLVLPLGLFVLYAVTFR
;
A
#
# COMPACT_ATOMS: atom_id res chain seq x y z
N MET A 1 15.58 -26.83 -10.69
CA MET A 1 15.77 -25.48 -11.27
C MET A 1 16.16 -24.59 -10.11
N ASP A 2 17.44 -24.25 -10.03
CA ASP A 2 18.05 -23.62 -8.86
C ASP A 2 17.70 -22.13 -8.83
N ILE A 3 17.13 -21.65 -7.73
CA ILE A 3 16.64 -20.27 -7.56
C ILE A 3 17.75 -19.24 -7.81
N ARG A 4 19.01 -19.63 -7.58
CA ARG A 4 20.18 -18.78 -7.77
C ARG A 4 20.40 -18.40 -9.24
N HIS A 5 20.24 -19.34 -10.17
CA HIS A 5 20.40 -19.07 -11.61
C HIS A 5 19.24 -18.24 -12.19
N PHE A 6 18.04 -18.33 -11.61
CA PHE A 6 16.92 -17.47 -12.00
C PHE A 6 17.14 -16.01 -11.54
N LEU A 7 17.74 -15.81 -10.37
CA LEU A 7 18.09 -14.49 -9.82
C LEU A 7 19.23 -13.81 -10.59
N GLU A 8 20.24 -14.56 -11.03
CA GLU A 8 21.35 -14.04 -11.84
C GLU A 8 20.90 -13.61 -13.25
N TRP A 9 19.98 -14.34 -13.87
CA TRP A 9 19.43 -14.00 -15.20
C TRP A 9 18.62 -12.68 -15.19
N LEU A 10 18.15 -12.26 -14.02
CA LEU A 10 17.41 -11.00 -13.79
C LEU A 10 18.31 -9.80 -13.48
N GLY A 11 19.63 -9.97 -13.30
CA GLY A 11 20.53 -8.88 -12.87
C GLY A 11 20.19 -8.37 -11.47
N TYR A 12 19.86 -9.29 -10.56
CA TYR A 12 19.10 -8.99 -9.34
C TYR A 12 20.01 -8.72 -8.12
N ASP A 13 20.21 -7.44 -7.78
CA ASP A 13 20.89 -7.00 -6.56
C ASP A 13 20.09 -7.34 -5.28
N TRP A 14 20.77 -7.72 -4.20
CA TRP A 14 20.15 -8.04 -2.90
C TRP A 14 19.26 -6.91 -2.36
N THR A 15 19.63 -5.67 -2.66
CA THR A 15 18.88 -4.46 -2.34
C THR A 15 17.50 -4.45 -3.00
N VAL A 16 17.40 -4.89 -4.26
CA VAL A 16 16.14 -4.95 -5.01
C VAL A 16 15.22 -6.01 -4.42
N PHE A 17 15.76 -7.14 -3.96
CA PHE A 17 14.97 -8.17 -3.26
C PHE A 17 14.31 -7.63 -2.00
N LEU A 18 15.11 -7.02 -1.12
CA LEU A 18 14.64 -6.48 0.16
C LEU A 18 13.60 -5.39 -0.07
N LEU A 19 13.86 -4.48 -1.01
CA LEU A 19 12.95 -3.40 -1.36
C LEU A 19 11.62 -3.93 -1.93
N THR A 20 11.68 -4.93 -2.83
CA THR A 20 10.48 -5.57 -3.41
C THR A 20 9.64 -6.27 -2.34
N GLY A 21 10.29 -6.98 -1.40
CA GLY A 21 9.60 -7.61 -0.27
C GLY A 21 8.93 -6.57 0.64
N LEU A 22 9.64 -5.50 0.99
CA LEU A 22 9.13 -4.42 1.83
C LEU A 22 7.91 -3.74 1.21
N THR A 23 7.93 -3.53 -0.12
CA THR A 23 6.79 -2.95 -0.83
C THR A 23 5.61 -3.88 -0.96
N ALA A 24 5.84 -5.18 -1.17
CA ALA A 24 4.75 -6.15 -1.15
C ALA A 24 4.02 -6.13 0.20
N VAL A 25 4.76 -6.04 1.31
CA VAL A 25 4.19 -5.89 2.66
C VAL A 25 3.46 -4.56 2.83
N GLY A 26 4.05 -3.45 2.40
CA GLY A 26 3.41 -2.13 2.47
C GLY A 26 2.12 -2.05 1.67
N LEU A 27 2.11 -2.63 0.46
CA LEU A 27 0.94 -2.71 -0.41
C LEU A 27 -0.15 -3.61 0.19
N ALA A 28 0.23 -4.75 0.78
CA ALA A 28 -0.70 -5.62 1.49
C ALA A 28 -1.35 -4.91 2.69
N MET A 29 -0.55 -4.21 3.51
CA MET A 29 -1.07 -3.40 4.62
C MET A 29 -2.04 -2.31 4.15
N ALA A 30 -1.72 -1.62 3.05
CA ALA A 30 -2.62 -0.62 2.47
C ALA A 30 -3.94 -1.25 2.02
N TRP A 31 -3.90 -2.40 1.35
CA TRP A 31 -5.10 -3.12 0.93
C TRP A 31 -5.95 -3.60 2.10
N ILE A 32 -5.33 -4.14 3.15
CA ILE A 32 -6.05 -4.54 4.36
C ILE A 32 -6.72 -3.31 5.01
N GLY A 33 -6.04 -2.16 5.03
CA GLY A 33 -6.60 -0.91 5.52
C GLY A 33 -7.84 -0.46 4.72
N VAL A 34 -7.80 -0.60 3.39
CA VAL A 34 -8.93 -0.32 2.50
C VAL A 34 -10.09 -1.27 2.77
N LEU A 35 -9.84 -2.58 2.93
CA LEU A 35 -10.88 -3.57 3.22
C LEU A 35 -11.55 -3.29 4.57
N ILE A 36 -10.78 -2.95 5.61
CA ILE A 36 -11.32 -2.57 6.92
C ILE A 36 -12.14 -1.27 6.82
N ALA A 37 -11.66 -0.28 6.06
CA ALA A 37 -12.41 0.95 5.81
C ALA A 37 -13.73 0.66 5.05
N LEU A 38 -13.69 -0.23 4.07
CA LEU A 38 -14.86 -0.67 3.31
C LEU A 38 -15.89 -1.35 4.21
N LEU A 39 -15.43 -2.25 5.10
CA LEU A 39 -16.28 -2.95 6.06
C LEU A 39 -16.93 -1.96 7.05
N THR A 40 -16.16 -0.97 7.49
CA THR A 40 -16.64 0.10 8.39
C THR A 40 -17.69 0.97 7.70
N ALA A 41 -17.44 1.35 6.44
CA ALA A 41 -18.38 2.11 5.62
C ALA A 41 -19.67 1.33 5.34
N LEU A 42 -19.58 0.02 5.06
CA LEU A 42 -20.73 -0.87 4.89
C LEU A 42 -21.55 -0.96 6.18
N GLY A 43 -20.88 -1.19 7.32
CA GLY A 43 -21.52 -1.30 8.64
C GLY A 43 -22.26 -0.04 9.05
N ARG A 44 -21.80 1.14 8.62
CA ARG A 44 -22.42 2.45 8.89
C ARG A 44 -23.40 2.90 7.80
N ARG A 45 -23.75 2.06 6.81
CA ARG A 45 -24.58 2.40 5.63
C ARG A 45 -24.06 3.62 4.83
N GLN A 46 -22.74 3.86 4.84
CA GLN A 46 -22.11 4.95 4.11
C GLN A 46 -21.76 4.52 2.67
N TRP A 47 -22.79 4.17 1.89
CA TRP A 47 -22.66 3.58 0.56
C TRP A 47 -21.81 4.39 -0.41
N TRP A 48 -21.90 5.73 -0.39
CA TRP A 48 -21.08 6.61 -1.22
C TRP A 48 -19.58 6.44 -0.95
N TRP A 49 -19.20 6.30 0.31
CA TRP A 49 -17.81 6.09 0.69
C TRP A 49 -17.35 4.67 0.38
N ALA A 50 -18.21 3.67 0.56
CA ALA A 50 -17.92 2.30 0.17
C ALA A 50 -17.62 2.18 -1.34
N VAL A 51 -18.43 2.83 -2.19
CA VAL A 51 -18.19 2.87 -3.64
C VAL A 51 -16.89 3.61 -3.97
N ALA A 52 -16.63 4.75 -3.33
CA ALA A 52 -15.39 5.50 -3.51
C ALA A 52 -14.14 4.67 -3.12
N LEU A 53 -14.19 3.97 -1.99
CA LEU A 53 -13.15 3.05 -1.51
C LEU A 53 -12.95 1.87 -2.46
N LEU A 54 -14.01 1.34 -3.07
CA LEU A 54 -13.92 0.25 -4.04
C LEU A 54 -13.27 0.70 -5.36
N LEU A 55 -13.61 1.91 -5.83
CA LEU A 55 -13.12 2.45 -7.11
C LEU A 55 -11.68 2.97 -7.03
N THR A 56 -11.33 3.62 -5.93
CA THR A 56 -10.03 4.34 -5.82
C THR A 56 -9.08 3.68 -4.81
N GLY A 57 -9.53 2.65 -4.09
CA GLY A 57 -8.71 1.85 -3.18
C GLY A 57 -8.07 2.70 -2.07
N PRO A 58 -6.74 2.60 -1.88
CA PRO A 58 -6.04 3.30 -0.80
C PRO A 58 -6.10 4.83 -0.92
N VAL A 59 -6.39 5.35 -2.11
CA VAL A 59 -6.48 6.80 -2.34
C VAL A 59 -7.71 7.42 -1.66
N ALA A 60 -8.89 6.77 -1.69
CA ALA A 60 -10.07 7.26 -0.95
C ALA A 60 -10.06 6.87 0.53
N ALA A 61 -9.30 5.86 0.93
CA ALA A 61 -9.20 5.47 2.34
C ALA A 61 -8.61 6.60 3.23
N ILE A 62 -7.69 7.39 2.69
CA ILE A 62 -7.06 8.52 3.39
C ILE A 62 -8.08 9.64 3.71
N PRO A 63 -8.81 10.23 2.73
CA PRO A 63 -9.81 11.26 3.03
C PRO A 63 -11.01 10.70 3.82
N TYR A 64 -11.36 9.42 3.63
CA TYR A 64 -12.41 8.78 4.43
C TYR A 64 -12.06 8.74 5.91
N GLY A 65 -10.86 8.27 6.24
CA GLY A 65 -10.37 8.18 7.61
C GLY A 65 -10.13 9.56 8.24
N LEU A 66 -9.75 10.57 7.44
CA LEU A 66 -9.61 11.95 7.92
C LEU A 66 -10.95 12.61 8.26
N ARG A 67 -12.02 12.25 7.53
CA ARG A 67 -13.38 12.76 7.77
C ARG A 67 -14.10 12.02 8.90
N HIS A 68 -13.87 10.72 9.03
CA HIS A 68 -14.51 9.87 10.04
C HIS A 68 -13.50 9.35 11.07
N ARG A 69 -12.64 10.25 11.61
CA ARG A 69 -11.57 9.87 12.54
C ARG A 69 -12.05 9.06 13.74
N ALA A 70 -13.22 9.37 14.30
CA ALA A 70 -13.75 8.65 15.45
C ALA A 70 -13.98 7.14 15.19
N GLU A 71 -14.20 6.76 13.93
CA GLU A 71 -14.65 5.41 13.55
C GLU A 71 -13.63 4.69 12.65
N ALA A 72 -12.84 5.46 11.91
CA ALA A 72 -11.90 4.97 10.90
C ALA A 72 -10.43 5.29 11.23
N VAL A 73 -10.10 5.60 12.49
CA VAL A 73 -8.69 5.84 12.92
C VAL A 73 -7.79 4.62 12.71
N TYR A 74 -8.32 3.41 12.91
CA TYR A 74 -7.55 2.17 12.70
C TYR A 74 -7.20 1.92 11.23
N PRO A 75 -8.16 1.91 10.28
CA PRO A 75 -7.83 1.77 8.86
C PRO A 75 -6.98 2.94 8.33
N LEU A 76 -7.15 4.16 8.87
CA LEU A 76 -6.28 5.29 8.53
C LEU A 76 -4.82 5.03 8.94
N ARG A 77 -4.57 4.57 10.18
CA ARG A 77 -3.20 4.24 10.64
C ARG A 77 -2.58 3.14 9.79
N LEU A 78 -3.37 2.16 9.35
CA LEU A 78 -2.88 1.07 8.49
C LEU A 78 -2.54 1.55 7.08
N CYS A 79 -3.37 2.41 6.49
CA CYS A 79 -3.09 3.02 5.19
C CYS A 79 -1.85 3.93 5.24
N VAL A 80 -1.71 4.73 6.29
CA VAL A 80 -0.54 5.62 6.48
C VAL A 80 0.74 4.80 6.70
N ALA A 81 0.68 3.74 7.52
CA ALA A 81 1.82 2.85 7.72
C ALA A 81 2.22 2.13 6.42
N GLY A 82 1.25 1.64 5.66
CA GLY A 82 1.48 1.04 4.34
C GLY A 82 2.11 2.02 3.36
N LEU A 83 1.61 3.27 3.32
CA LEU A 83 2.18 4.33 2.46
C LEU A 83 3.63 4.65 2.83
N LEU A 84 3.94 4.73 4.14
CA LEU A 84 5.29 4.94 4.65
C LEU A 84 6.26 3.83 4.27
N LEU A 85 5.79 2.58 4.24
CA LEU A 85 6.56 1.41 3.80
C LEU A 85 6.81 1.37 2.29
N VAL A 86 5.91 1.94 1.49
CA VAL A 86 6.05 2.02 0.02
C VAL A 86 6.95 3.18 -0.41
N LEU A 87 7.00 4.26 0.37
CA LEU A 87 7.76 5.48 0.10
C LEU A 87 9.27 5.26 -0.19
N PRO A 88 10.04 4.47 0.58
CA PRO A 88 11.46 4.24 0.31
C PRO A 88 11.71 3.56 -1.05
N LEU A 89 10.79 2.71 -1.52
CA LEU A 89 10.91 2.11 -2.86
C LEU A 89 10.62 3.13 -3.96
N GLY A 90 9.58 3.95 -3.78
CA GLY A 90 9.29 5.05 -4.71
C GLY A 90 10.48 5.99 -4.88
N LEU A 91 11.12 6.37 -3.76
CA LEU A 91 12.35 7.17 -3.77
C LEU A 91 13.51 6.45 -4.48
N PHE A 92 13.71 5.17 -4.20
CA PHE A 92 14.76 4.38 -4.85
C PHE A 92 14.56 4.29 -6.37
N VAL A 93 13.34 4.03 -6.84
CA VAL A 93 13.02 3.99 -8.27
C VAL A 93 13.23 5.36 -8.92
N LEU A 94 12.78 6.44 -8.27
CA LEU A 94 12.96 7.79 -8.78
C LEU A 94 14.45 8.17 -8.90
N TYR A 95 15.25 7.79 -7.91
CA TYR A 95 16.70 7.97 -7.92
C TYR A 95 17.35 7.16 -9.04
N ALA A 96 16.97 5.88 -9.18
CA ALA A 96 17.48 5.01 -10.25
C ALA A 96 17.11 5.50 -11.66
N VAL A 97 15.97 6.16 -11.84
CA VAL A 97 15.56 6.75 -13.13
C VAL A 97 16.27 8.08 -13.41
N THR A 98 16.52 8.90 -12.39
CA THR A 98 17.11 10.24 -12.54
C THR A 98 18.63 10.20 -12.73
N PHE A 99 19.31 9.20 -12.15
CA PHE A 99 20.78 9.05 -12.19
C PHE A 99 21.28 8.01 -13.22
N ARG A 100 20.41 7.60 -14.15
CA ARG A 100 20.74 6.71 -15.27
C ARG A 100 20.89 7.50 -16.56
#